data_AF-A0A7C2UPQ0-F1
#
_entry.id   AF-A0A7C2UPQ0-F1
#
_cell.length_a   1.000
_cell.length_b   1.000
_cell.length_c   1.000
_cell.angle_alpha   90.00
_cell.angle_beta   90.00
_cell.angle_gamma   90.00
#
_symmetry.space_group_name_H-M   'P 1'
#
loop_
_entity.id
_entity.type
_entity.pdbx_description
1 polymer ?
#
loop_
_entity_poly.entity_id
_entity_poly.type
_entity_poly.pdbx_seq_one_letter_code
_entity_poly.pdbx_strand_id
1 'polypeptide(L)'
;MRRKTSEALDLLDYYLGDDIEEILEEVDETSFDIDDEYDSLLKYIYRSIVKAWFKGSEPSKKELKEKIERYKSSRYYSMLRLFLSYLISRYAEIKRAELIHRGEKDDRKSTF
;
A
#
# COMPACT_ATOMS: atom_id res chain seq x y z
N MET A 1 -20.55 -5.13 -6.24
CA MET A 1 -19.62 -4.62 -5.21
C MET A 1 -18.28 -4.07 -5.75
N ARG A 2 -17.79 -4.43 -6.95
CA ARG A 2 -16.46 -3.98 -7.45
C ARG A 2 -16.26 -2.46 -7.69
N ARG A 3 -17.32 -1.69 -7.98
CA ARG A 3 -17.19 -0.25 -8.30
C ARG A 3 -16.72 0.61 -7.12
N LYS A 4 -17.17 0.32 -5.89
CA LYS A 4 -16.86 1.16 -4.71
C LYS A 4 -15.39 1.08 -4.30
N THR A 5 -14.78 -0.09 -4.43
CA THR A 5 -13.37 -0.28 -4.08
C THR A 5 -12.46 0.44 -5.05
N SER A 6 -12.76 0.44 -6.36
CA SER A 6 -12.02 1.23 -7.35
C SER A 6 -11.99 2.71 -6.97
N GLU A 7 -13.16 3.29 -6.72
CA GLU A 7 -13.25 4.72 -6.42
C GLU A 7 -12.60 5.12 -5.07
N ALA A 8 -12.48 4.18 -4.13
CA ALA A 8 -11.77 4.41 -2.87
C ALA A 8 -10.25 4.34 -3.06
N LEU A 9 -9.77 3.48 -3.96
CA LEU A 9 -8.36 3.40 -4.34
C LEU A 9 -7.96 4.63 -5.16
N ASP A 10 -8.79 5.06 -6.11
CA ASP A 10 -8.55 6.29 -6.89
C ASP A 10 -8.45 7.52 -5.97
N LEU A 11 -9.27 7.56 -4.91
CA LEU A 11 -9.21 8.63 -3.93
C LEU A 11 -7.96 8.53 -3.05
N LEU A 12 -7.56 7.32 -2.66
CA LEU A 12 -6.33 7.12 -1.91
C LEU A 12 -5.11 7.57 -2.70
N ASP A 13 -5.04 7.15 -3.97
CA ASP A 13 -4.00 7.51 -4.92
C ASP A 13 -3.95 9.02 -5.15
N TYR A 14 -5.10 9.66 -5.41
CA TYR A 14 -5.16 11.11 -5.57
C TYR A 14 -4.61 11.91 -4.38
N TYR A 15 -4.81 11.43 -3.15
CA TYR A 15 -4.38 12.17 -1.96
C TYR A 15 -2.99 11.76 -1.46
N LEU A 16 -2.60 10.50 -1.60
CA LEU A 16 -1.40 9.93 -1.01
C LEU A 16 -0.38 9.42 -2.04
N GLY A 17 -0.71 9.42 -3.33
CA GLY A 17 0.13 8.92 -4.42
C GLY A 17 1.51 9.56 -4.41
N ASP A 18 1.58 10.89 -4.43
CA ASP A 18 2.84 11.64 -4.32
C ASP A 18 3.68 11.21 -3.09
N ASP A 19 3.05 11.02 -1.93
CA ASP A 19 3.75 10.62 -0.70
C ASP A 19 4.24 9.16 -0.81
N ILE A 20 3.48 8.30 -1.49
CA ILE A 20 3.82 6.88 -1.71
C ILE A 20 4.98 6.78 -2.69
N GLU A 21 4.94 7.52 -3.81
CA GLU A 21 6.00 7.59 -4.81
C GLU A 21 7.30 8.11 -4.19
N GLU A 22 7.24 9.22 -3.45
CA GLU A 22 8.42 9.78 -2.75
C GLU A 22 9.05 8.76 -1.79
N ILE A 23 8.23 8.00 -1.05
CA ILE A 23 8.72 6.95 -0.16
C ILE A 23 9.29 5.77 -0.95
N LEU A 24 8.70 5.41 -2.08
CA LEU A 24 9.21 4.32 -2.92
C LEU A 24 10.58 4.67 -3.49
N GLU A 25 10.80 5.92 -3.91
CA GLU A 25 12.12 6.41 -4.33
C GLU A 25 13.17 6.35 -3.19
N GLU A 26 12.76 6.56 -1.94
CA GLU A 26 13.63 6.41 -0.76
C GLU A 26 13.95 4.94 -0.42
N VAL A 27 13.05 4.01 -0.77
CA VAL A 27 13.16 2.59 -0.46
C VAL A 27 13.75 1.87 -1.68
N ASP A 28 15.08 1.86 -1.76
CA ASP A 28 15.92 1.19 -2.78
C ASP A 28 15.17 0.12 -3.61
N GLU A 29 14.93 0.47 -4.89
CA GLU A 29 14.02 -0.14 -5.88
C GLU A 29 14.34 -1.60 -6.25
N THR A 30 15.37 -2.20 -5.67
CA THR A 30 16.01 -3.41 -6.19
C THR A 30 15.25 -4.73 -5.96
N SER A 31 14.01 -4.71 -5.45
CA SER A 31 13.34 -5.96 -5.02
C SER A 31 11.93 -6.27 -5.56
N PHE A 32 11.24 -5.33 -6.22
CA PHE A 32 9.97 -5.60 -6.89
C PHE A 32 9.71 -4.54 -7.97
N ASP A 33 9.16 -4.94 -9.12
CA ASP A 33 8.76 -4.02 -10.18
C ASP A 33 7.61 -3.15 -9.65
N ILE A 34 7.91 -1.89 -9.35
CA ILE A 34 6.98 -0.96 -8.71
C ILE A 34 5.78 -0.70 -9.61
N ASP A 35 5.98 -0.60 -10.92
CA ASP A 35 4.92 -0.30 -11.88
C ASP A 35 3.87 -1.42 -11.91
N ASP A 36 4.32 -2.68 -11.90
CA ASP A 36 3.43 -3.84 -11.88
C ASP A 36 2.76 -4.07 -10.51
N GLU A 37 3.37 -3.60 -9.42
CA GLU A 37 2.92 -3.87 -8.05
C GLU A 37 2.19 -2.70 -7.39
N TYR A 38 2.25 -1.49 -7.95
CA TYR A 38 1.67 -0.26 -7.38
C TYR A 38 0.19 -0.44 -7.05
N ASP A 39 -0.54 -1.04 -7.99
CA ASP A 39 -1.97 -1.27 -7.89
C ASP A 39 -2.34 -2.26 -6.76
N SER A 40 -1.41 -3.16 -6.41
CA SER A 40 -1.54 -4.10 -5.30
C SER A 40 -1.08 -3.50 -3.97
N LEU A 41 -0.04 -2.63 -4.02
CA LEU A 41 0.41 -1.81 -2.90
C LEU A 41 -0.69 -0.86 -2.42
N LEU A 42 -1.34 -0.12 -3.33
CA LEU A 42 -2.47 0.75 -3.00
C LEU A 42 -3.60 -0.02 -2.29
N LYS A 43 -3.94 -1.22 -2.78
CA LYS A 43 -4.93 -2.09 -2.13
C LYS A 43 -4.50 -2.52 -0.73
N TYR A 44 -3.21 -2.79 -0.53
CA TYR A 44 -2.66 -3.14 0.77
C TYR A 44 -2.69 -1.95 1.75
N ILE A 45 -2.28 -0.76 1.30
CA ILE A 45 -2.33 0.47 2.08
C ILE A 45 -3.77 0.80 2.46
N TYR A 46 -4.70 0.74 1.50
CA TYR A 46 -6.13 0.98 1.75
C TYR A 46 -6.67 0.08 2.86
N ARG A 47 -6.46 -1.24 2.76
CA ARG A 47 -6.91 -2.20 3.79
C ARG A 47 -6.31 -1.90 5.16
N SER A 48 -5.04 -1.49 5.19
CA SER A 48 -4.33 -1.15 6.42
C SER A 48 -4.89 0.13 7.06
N ILE A 49 -5.21 1.14 6.26
CA ILE A 49 -5.88 2.37 6.70
C ILE A 49 -7.29 2.08 7.22
N VAL A 50 -8.09 1.29 6.50
CA VAL A 50 -9.43 0.87 6.94
C VAL A 50 -9.36 0.18 8.30
N LYS A 51 -8.40 -0.73 8.48
CA LYS A 51 -8.19 -1.42 9.75
C LYS A 51 -7.77 -0.46 10.87
N ALA A 52 -6.80 0.42 10.61
CA ALA A 52 -6.22 1.30 11.62
C ALA A 52 -7.14 2.46 12.03
N TRP A 53 -7.79 3.12 11.06
CA TRP A 53 -8.54 4.35 11.30
C TRP A 53 -10.04 4.12 11.46
N PHE A 54 -10.57 3.07 10.83
CA PHE A 54 -11.99 2.75 10.80
C PHE A 54 -12.33 1.42 11.49
N LYS A 55 -11.36 0.84 12.22
CA LYS A 55 -11.51 -0.41 12.98
C LYS A 55 -12.01 -1.59 12.13
N GLY A 56 -11.67 -1.59 10.84
CA GLY A 56 -12.08 -2.62 9.88
C GLY A 56 -13.46 -2.41 9.25
N SER A 57 -14.19 -1.36 9.64
CA SER A 57 -15.43 -0.97 8.98
C SER A 57 -15.12 -0.18 7.70
N GLU A 58 -15.68 -0.60 6.57
CA GLU A 58 -15.51 0.09 5.30
C GLU A 58 -16.07 1.52 5.38
N PRO A 59 -15.23 2.56 5.22
CA PRO A 59 -15.70 3.94 5.29
C PRO A 59 -16.46 4.33 4.02
N SER A 60 -17.33 5.33 4.13
CA SER A 60 -17.80 6.05 2.95
C SER A 60 -16.66 6.88 2.33
N LYS A 61 -16.78 7.23 1.04
CA LYS A 61 -15.79 8.09 0.36
C LYS A 61 -15.55 9.41 1.09
N LYS A 62 -16.63 10.00 1.63
CA LYS A 62 -16.58 11.26 2.36
C LYS A 62 -15.77 11.10 3.64
N GLU A 63 -16.02 10.04 4.41
CA GLU A 63 -15.28 9.76 5.65
C GLU A 63 -13.81 9.46 5.37
N LEU A 64 -13.50 8.70 4.31
CA LEU A 64 -12.13 8.43 3.89
C LEU A 64 -11.39 9.72 3.54
N LYS A 65 -11.99 10.55 2.68
CA LYS A 65 -11.45 11.85 2.27
C LYS A 65 -11.19 12.77 3.47
N GLU A 66 -12.21 13.00 4.31
CA GLU A 66 -12.10 13.90 5.47
C GLU A 66 -11.02 13.41 6.46
N LYS A 67 -10.84 12.10 6.57
CA LYS A 67 -9.79 11.53 7.42
C LYS A 67 -8.42 11.76 6.82
N ILE A 68 -8.22 11.47 5.53
CA ILE A 68 -6.93 11.68 4.84
C ILE A 68 -6.53 13.16 4.87
N GLU A 69 -7.43 14.07 4.47
CA GLU A 69 -7.18 15.52 4.46
C GLU A 69 -6.80 16.01 5.87
N ARG A 70 -7.46 15.52 6.91
CA ARG A 70 -7.10 15.87 8.30
C ARG A 70 -5.68 15.46 8.65
N TYR A 71 -5.21 14.28 8.22
CA TYR A 71 -3.84 13.86 8.48
C TYR A 71 -2.82 14.62 7.63
N LYS A 72 -3.13 14.91 6.35
CA LYS A 72 -2.25 15.73 5.49
C LYS A 72 -2.12 17.17 5.97
N SER A 73 -3.21 17.79 6.42
CA SER A 73 -3.21 19.21 6.83
C SER A 73 -2.92 19.46 8.30
N SER A 74 -2.41 18.46 9.04
CA SER A 74 -2.18 18.59 10.48
C SER A 74 -0.76 18.24 10.89
N ARG A 75 -0.44 18.51 12.17
CA ARG A 75 0.79 18.05 12.82
C ARG A 75 1.01 16.52 12.78
N TYR A 76 0.02 15.74 12.33
CA TYR A 76 0.09 14.29 12.19
C TYR A 76 0.62 13.85 10.83
N TYR A 77 0.94 14.77 9.91
CA TYR A 77 1.46 14.42 8.59
C TYR A 77 2.74 13.58 8.66
N SER A 78 3.70 13.93 9.52
CA SER A 78 4.92 13.12 9.70
C SER A 78 4.61 11.71 10.21
N MET A 79 3.57 11.55 11.02
CA MET A 79 3.12 10.23 11.50
C MET A 79 2.42 9.44 10.39
N LEU A 80 1.68 10.12 9.51
CA LEU A 80 1.12 9.52 8.30
C LEU A 80 2.24 9.04 7.37
N ARG A 81 3.24 9.88 7.08
CA ARG A 81 4.39 9.51 6.24
C ARG A 81 5.14 8.32 6.84
N LEU A 82 5.42 8.33 8.14
CA LEU A 82 6.04 7.19 8.84
C LEU A 82 5.19 5.91 8.74
N PHE A 83 3.87 6.02 8.87
CA PHE A 83 2.96 4.89 8.71
C PHE A 83 2.99 4.34 7.28
N LEU A 84 2.98 5.21 6.27
CA LEU A 84 3.12 4.83 4.86
C LEU A 84 4.46 4.13 4.61
N SER A 85 5.58 4.68 5.09
CA SER A 85 6.90 4.05 4.98
C SER A 85 6.95 2.67 5.60
N TYR A 86 6.34 2.50 6.78
CA TYR A 86 6.20 1.20 7.40
C TYR A 86 5.39 0.22 6.53
N LEU A 87 4.25 0.65 6.00
CA LEU A 87 3.40 -0.21 5.17
C LEU A 87 4.10 -0.61 3.87
N ILE A 88 4.79 0.31 3.21
CA ILE A 88 5.54 0.06 1.98
C ILE A 88 6.68 -0.92 2.24
N SER A 89 7.47 -0.68 3.30
CA SER A 89 8.55 -1.60 3.71
C SER A 89 8.02 -3.00 4.00
N ARG A 90 6.89 -3.08 4.71
CA ARG A 90 6.26 -4.35 5.05
C ARG A 90 5.72 -5.08 3.82
N TYR A 91 5.16 -4.36 2.86
CA TYR A 91 4.69 -4.93 1.61
C TYR A 91 5.86 -5.51 0.79
N ALA A 92 6.97 -4.77 0.69
CA ALA A 92 8.18 -5.21 0.01
C ALA A 92 8.74 -6.51 0.62
N GLU A 93 8.75 -6.62 1.96
CA GLU A 93 9.14 -7.87 2.65
C GLU A 93 8.27 -9.06 2.25
N ILE A 94 6.95 -8.87 2.20
CA ILE A 94 6.00 -9.92 1.82
C ILE A 94 6.30 -10.39 0.39
N LYS A 95 6.51 -9.44 -0.54
CA LYS A 95 6.81 -9.76 -1.94
C LYS A 95 8.13 -10.47 -2.13
N ARG A 96 9.18 -10.03 -1.43
CA ARG A 96 10.46 -10.74 -1.41
C ARG A 96 10.30 -12.19 -0.94
N ALA A 97 9.54 -12.42 0.13
CA ALA A 97 9.29 -13.77 0.62
C ALA A 97 8.49 -14.64 -0.37
N GLU A 98 7.49 -14.05 -1.06
CA GLU A 98 6.73 -14.72 -2.11
C GLU A 98 7.61 -15.13 -3.30
N LEU A 99 8.53 -14.26 -3.73
CA LEU A 99 9.47 -14.54 -4.82
C LEU A 99 10.44 -15.69 -4.46
N ILE A 100 11.02 -15.66 -3.25
CA ILE A 100 11.88 -16.74 -2.76
C ILE A 100 11.13 -18.08 -2.76
N HIS A 101 9.90 -18.11 -2.24
CA HIS A 101 9.09 -19.33 -2.23
C HIS A 101 8.68 -19.83 -3.62
N ARG A 102 8.57 -18.94 -4.62
CA ARG A 102 8.33 -19.35 -6.02
C ARG A 102 9.59 -19.95 -6.63
N GLY A 103 10.74 -19.30 -6.47
CA GLY A 103 12.03 -19.83 -6.95
C GLY A 103 12.33 -21.23 -6.41
N GLU A 104 12.12 -21.45 -5.10
CA GLU A 104 12.29 -22.78 -4.47
C GLU A 104 11.33 -23.85 -5.01
N LYS A 105 10.17 -23.47 -5.55
CA LYS A 105 9.19 -24.41 -6.12
C LYS A 105 9.55 -24.77 -7.57
N ASP A 106 10.09 -23.84 -8.33
CA ASP A 106 10.49 -24.09 -9.73
C ASP A 106 11.79 -24.91 -9.81
N ASP A 107 12.74 -24.70 -8.89
CA ASP A 107 13.93 -25.54 -8.76
C ASP A 107 13.56 -27.00 -8.44
N ARG A 108 12.59 -27.21 -7.54
CA ARG A 108 12.08 -28.54 -7.18
C ARG A 108 11.31 -29.23 -8.30
N LYS A 109 10.74 -28.49 -9.26
CA LYS A 109 10.06 -29.07 -10.43
C LYS A 109 11.02 -29.42 -11.56
N SER A 110 12.17 -28.76 -11.63
CA SER A 110 13.19 -29.02 -12.66
C SER A 110 14.09 -30.22 -12.33
N THR A 111 14.00 -30.78 -11.13
CA THR A 111 14.78 -31.94 -10.67
C THR A 111 14.07 -33.30 -10.85
N PHE A 112 12.89 -33.33 -11.48
CA PHE A 112 12.13 -34.57 -11.75
C PHE A 112 11.83 -34.74 -13.23
#